data_AF-A0A9K3D8E5-F1
#
_entry.id   AF-A0A9K3D8E5-F1
#
_cell.length_a   1.000
_cell.length_b   1.000
_cell.length_c   1.000
_cell.angle_alpha   90.00
_cell.angle_beta   90.00
_cell.angle_gamma   90.00
#
_symmetry.space_group_name_H-M   'P 1'
#
loop_
_entity.id
_entity.type
_entity.pdbx_description
1 polymer ?
#
loop_
_entity_poly.entity_id
_entity_poly.type
_entity_poly.pdbx_seq_one_letter_code
_entity_poly.pdbx_strand_id
1 'polypeptide(L)'
;ETVLVSVVTEETVYVANAGDSRAVYQPRGDKPAVQVTTDHKPSVPSERARILRAGATVEVDSENTARLDGVLSVSRAIGDIFLKNSGLTCIPEVYSIPTDDVDFIIMACDGLWDV
;
A
#
# COMPACT_ATOMS: atom_id res chain seq x y z
N GLU A 1 7.85 6.38 6.43
CA GLU A 1 7.93 7.06 5.11
C GLU A 1 7.38 6.16 4.01
N THR A 2 6.10 6.34 3.68
CA THR A 2 5.42 5.59 2.61
C THR A 2 5.44 6.38 1.31
N VAL A 3 5.14 5.71 0.19
CA VAL A 3 5.08 6.37 -1.12
C VAL A 3 3.96 5.79 -1.95
N LEU A 4 3.21 6.69 -2.58
CA LEU A 4 2.17 6.38 -3.55
C LEU A 4 2.36 7.33 -4.74
N VAL A 5 2.58 6.77 -5.92
CA VAL A 5 2.85 7.53 -7.15
C VAL A 5 1.93 7.06 -8.25
N SER A 6 1.47 7.99 -9.08
CA SER A 6 0.80 7.69 -10.34
C SER A 6 1.59 8.26 -11.52
N VAL A 7 1.61 7.51 -12.61
CA VAL A 7 2.12 7.95 -13.92
C VAL A 7 1.00 7.78 -14.91
N VAL A 8 0.55 8.90 -15.48
CA VAL A 8 -0.56 8.93 -16.45
C VAL A 8 0.02 9.04 -17.85
N THR A 9 -0.38 8.11 -18.70
CA THR A 9 -0.07 8.13 -20.14
C THR A 9 -1.38 8.19 -20.93
N GLU A 10 -1.31 8.33 -22.25
CA GLU A 10 -2.49 8.32 -23.12
C GLU A 10 -3.28 7.02 -22.99
N GLU A 11 -2.61 5.88 -22.86
CA GLU A 11 -3.26 4.55 -22.88
C GLU A 11 -3.47 3.96 -21.48
N THR A 12 -2.58 4.26 -20.54
CA THR A 12 -2.54 3.60 -19.23
C THR A 12 -2.19 4.56 -18.09
N VAL A 13 -2.91 4.41 -16.98
CA VAL A 13 -2.52 4.94 -15.68
C VAL A 13 -1.81 3.85 -14.89
N TYR A 14 -0.54 4.09 -14.56
CA TYR A 14 0.23 3.25 -13.64
C TYR A 14 0.15 3.82 -12.24
N VAL A 15 -0.05 2.96 -11.24
CA VAL A 15 -0.02 3.34 -9.83
C VAL A 15 0.95 2.44 -9.09
N ALA A 16 1.92 3.03 -8.40
CA ALA A 16 2.92 2.31 -7.61
C ALA A 16 2.75 2.66 -6.12
N ASN A 17 2.58 1.63 -5.28
CA ASN A 17 2.43 1.81 -3.83
C ASN A 17 3.52 1.05 -3.05
N ALA A 18 4.15 1.72 -2.09
CA ALA A 18 4.96 1.11 -1.04
C ALA A 18 4.62 1.76 0.30
N GLY A 19 3.67 1.13 1.00
CA GLY A 19 3.11 1.61 2.26
C GLY A 19 1.60 1.44 2.32
N ASP A 20 0.98 2.20 3.21
CA ASP A 20 -0.46 2.19 3.51
C ASP A 20 -1.21 3.44 3.04
N SER A 21 -0.58 4.25 2.19
CA SER A 21 -1.33 5.19 1.35
C SER A 21 -2.15 4.43 0.33
N ARG A 22 -3.28 5.00 -0.08
CA ARG A 22 -4.25 4.35 -0.95
C ARG A 22 -4.63 5.23 -2.15
N ALA A 23 -4.69 4.59 -3.31
CA ALA A 23 -5.32 5.14 -4.50
C ALA A 23 -6.68 4.49 -4.74
N VAL A 24 -7.68 5.32 -4.98
CA VAL A 24 -9.04 4.94 -5.38
C VAL A 24 -9.38 5.69 -6.66
N TYR A 25 -9.84 5.00 -7.69
CA TYR A 25 -10.29 5.64 -8.92
C TYR A 25 -11.79 5.53 -9.09
N GLN A 26 -12.36 6.54 -9.73
CA GLN A 26 -13.74 6.52 -10.19
C GLN A 26 -13.75 6.04 -11.65
N PRO A 27 -14.38 4.89 -11.96
CA PRO A 27 -14.56 4.49 -13.35
C PRO A 27 -15.51 5.44 -14.08
N ARG A 28 -15.30 5.63 -15.39
CA ARG A 28 -16.25 6.40 -16.22
C ARG A 28 -17.64 5.76 -16.23
N GLY A 29 -18.66 6.63 -16.28
CA GLY A 29 -20.06 6.26 -16.21
C GLY A 29 -20.55 6.09 -14.77
N ASP A 30 -21.78 5.59 -14.62
CA ASP A 30 -22.42 5.39 -13.32
C ASP A 30 -21.98 4.05 -12.68
N LYS A 31 -20.74 4.02 -12.20
CA LYS A 31 -20.10 2.85 -11.57
C LYS A 31 -19.57 3.24 -10.17
N PRO A 32 -19.49 2.29 -9.22
CA PRO A 32 -18.87 2.58 -7.92
C PRO A 32 -17.36 2.83 -8.07
N ALA A 33 -16.80 3.68 -7.20
CA ALA A 33 -15.36 3.88 -7.08
C ALA A 33 -14.66 2.56 -6.68
N VAL A 34 -13.44 2.37 -7.16
CA VAL A 34 -12.67 1.13 -7.00
C VAL A 34 -11.31 1.44 -6.41
N GLN A 35 -10.95 0.73 -5.34
CA GLN A 35 -9.61 0.78 -4.77
C GLN A 35 -8.61 0.13 -5.72
N VAL A 36 -7.56 0.87 -6.07
CA VAL A 36 -6.51 0.44 -7.00
C VAL A 36 -5.43 -0.35 -6.28
N THR A 37 -4.97 0.19 -5.15
CA THR A 37 -3.80 -0.30 -4.45
C THR A 37 -4.18 -1.10 -3.23
N THR A 38 -3.40 -2.13 -2.89
CA THR A 38 -3.47 -2.77 -1.57
C THR A 38 -2.67 -1.96 -0.55
N ASP A 39 -3.26 -1.71 0.62
CA ASP A 39 -2.56 -1.06 1.72
C ASP A 39 -1.59 -2.08 2.35
N HIS A 40 -0.30 -1.77 2.35
CA HIS A 40 0.73 -2.70 2.80
C HIS A 40 0.87 -2.69 4.33
N LYS A 41 -0.05 -3.38 4.99
CA LYS A 41 -0.03 -3.62 6.44
C LYS A 41 0.55 -5.02 6.75
N PRO A 42 1.24 -5.22 7.90
CA PRO A 42 1.75 -6.52 8.33
C PRO A 42 0.68 -7.62 8.49
N SER A 43 -0.60 -7.26 8.59
CA SER A 43 -1.74 -8.19 8.64
C SER A 43 -2.11 -8.78 7.28
N VAL A 44 -1.72 -8.14 6.16
CA VAL A 44 -2.01 -8.63 4.81
C VAL A 44 -1.31 -9.98 4.59
N PRO A 45 -2.01 -11.05 4.15
CA PRO A 45 -1.42 -12.40 4.12
C PRO A 45 -0.11 -12.52 3.32
N SER A 46 0.00 -11.86 2.17
CA SER A 46 1.22 -11.86 1.34
C SER A 46 2.38 -11.16 2.04
N GLU A 47 2.10 -10.02 2.68
CA GLU A 47 3.07 -9.23 3.44
C GLU A 47 3.51 -9.96 4.71
N ARG A 48 2.56 -10.52 5.48
CA ARG A 48 2.81 -11.34 6.66
C ARG A 48 3.73 -12.52 6.32
N ALA A 49 3.42 -13.24 5.24
CA ALA A 49 4.24 -14.36 4.80
C ALA A 49 5.68 -13.93 4.44
N ARG A 50 5.85 -12.73 3.86
CA ARG A 50 7.18 -12.17 3.54
C ARG A 50 7.96 -11.82 4.81
N ILE A 51 7.32 -11.19 5.78
CA ILE A 51 7.92 -10.85 7.09
C ILE A 51 8.36 -12.13 7.82
N LEU A 52 7.49 -13.12 7.93
CA LEU A 52 7.81 -14.39 8.60
C LEU A 52 8.93 -15.17 7.91
N ARG A 53 8.99 -15.15 6.57
CA ARG A 53 10.10 -15.77 5.81
C ARG A 53 11.44 -15.07 6.06
N ALA A 54 11.44 -13.80 6.44
CA ALA A 54 12.64 -13.06 6.83
C ALA A 54 13.08 -13.36 8.28
N GLY A 55 12.32 -14.17 9.03
CA GLY A 55 12.60 -14.50 10.44
C GLY A 55 12.11 -13.46 11.46
N ALA A 56 11.38 -12.45 11.00
CA ALA A 56 10.78 -11.41 11.82
C ALA A 56 9.39 -11.79 12.35
N THR A 57 8.85 -10.99 13.27
CA THR A 57 7.53 -11.22 13.88
C THR A 57 6.48 -10.24 13.34
N VAL A 58 5.21 -10.65 13.44
CA VAL A 58 4.06 -9.76 13.31
C VAL A 58 3.30 -9.82 14.62
N GLU A 59 3.36 -8.73 15.37
CA GLU A 59 2.76 -8.57 16.69
C GLU A 59 1.53 -7.67 16.61
N VAL A 60 0.52 -7.93 17.43
CA VAL A 60 -0.69 -7.11 17.48
C VAL A 60 -0.68 -6.34 18.78
N ASP A 61 -0.74 -5.01 18.69
CA ASP A 61 -0.75 -4.13 19.87
C ASP A 61 -2.14 -4.07 20.54
N SER A 62 -2.24 -3.29 21.62
CA SER A 62 -3.49 -3.12 22.37
C SER A 62 -4.61 -2.43 21.57
N GLU A 63 -4.29 -1.80 20.45
CA GLU A 63 -5.23 -1.14 19.54
C GLU A 63 -5.62 -2.05 18.36
N ASN A 64 -5.30 -3.35 18.45
CA ASN A 64 -5.53 -4.34 17.39
C ASN A 64 -4.80 -4.01 16.08
N THR A 65 -3.67 -3.30 16.16
CA THR A 65 -2.84 -2.95 15.00
C THR A 65 -1.69 -3.94 14.86
N ALA A 66 -1.58 -4.57 13.68
CA ALA A 66 -0.47 -5.46 13.37
C ALA A 66 0.80 -4.65 13.06
N ARG A 67 1.91 -5.01 13.71
CA ARG A 67 3.21 -4.34 13.61
C ARG A 67 4.32 -5.34 13.28
N LEU A 68 5.20 -4.95 12.36
CA LEU A 68 6.44 -5.66 12.04
C LEU A 68 7.42 -5.49 13.20
N ASP A 69 7.88 -6.60 13.78
CA ASP A 69 8.70 -6.67 14.99
C ASP A 69 8.16 -5.83 16.17
N GLY A 70 6.83 -5.65 16.24
CA GLY A 70 6.19 -4.79 17.25
C GLY A 70 6.41 -3.29 17.05
N VAL A 71 7.15 -2.86 16.02
CA VAL A 71 7.55 -1.46 15.80
C VAL A 71 6.66 -0.77 14.78
N LEU A 72 6.66 -1.27 13.54
CA LEU A 72 6.13 -0.53 12.39
C LEU A 72 4.78 -1.09 11.93
N SER A 73 3.76 -0.23 11.80
CA SER A 73 2.41 -0.62 11.36
C SER A 73 2.27 -0.82 9.84
N VAL A 74 3.34 -0.62 9.08
CA VAL A 74 3.42 -0.87 7.63
C VAL A 74 4.45 -1.95 7.32
N SER A 75 4.23 -2.70 6.24
CA SER A 75 5.14 -3.75 5.78
C SER A 75 6.04 -3.29 4.62
N ARG A 76 5.76 -2.13 4.03
CA ARG A 76 6.59 -1.50 2.99
C ARG A 76 6.81 -0.03 3.30
N ALA A 77 8.05 0.44 3.13
CA ALA A 77 8.44 1.84 3.35
C ALA A 77 9.77 2.12 2.65
N ILE A 78 10.04 3.39 2.33
CA ILE A 78 11.33 3.80 1.75
C ILE A 78 12.43 3.71 2.82
N GLY A 79 12.23 4.40 3.96
CA GLY A 79 13.17 4.47 5.09
C GLY A 79 13.18 3.24 6.01
N ASP A 80 13.40 3.47 7.31
CA ASP A 80 13.43 2.44 8.36
C ASP A 80 14.45 1.32 8.09
N ILE A 81 15.69 1.74 7.79
CA ILE A 81 16.80 0.86 7.35
C ILE A 81 17.02 -0.31 8.33
N PHE A 82 16.85 -0.07 9.63
CA PHE A 82 17.04 -1.07 10.67
C PHE A 82 16.05 -2.26 10.59
N LEU A 83 14.90 -2.10 9.91
CA LEU A 83 13.91 -3.16 9.71
C LEU A 83 14.00 -3.84 8.33
N LYS A 84 14.92 -3.43 7.45
CA LYS A 84 15.03 -4.03 6.09
C LYS A 84 15.36 -5.52 6.13
N ASN A 85 16.16 -5.94 7.12
CA ASN A 85 16.45 -7.35 7.34
C ASN A 85 15.29 -8.12 8.00
N SER A 86 14.33 -7.40 8.58
CA SER A 86 13.11 -7.95 9.18
C SER A 86 11.95 -8.11 8.18
N GLY A 87 12.28 -8.12 6.88
CA GLY A 87 11.27 -8.20 5.83
C GLY A 87 10.46 -6.91 5.67
N LEU A 88 11.03 -5.72 5.96
CA LEU A 88 10.52 -4.47 5.41
C LEU A 88 11.11 -4.26 3.99
N THR A 89 10.30 -3.91 2.99
CA THR A 89 10.79 -3.65 1.62
C THR A 89 10.39 -2.28 1.12
N CYS A 90 11.20 -1.70 0.24
CA CYS A 90 10.86 -0.51 -0.55
C CYS A 90 10.38 -0.85 -1.97
N ILE A 91 10.27 -2.13 -2.31
CA ILE A 91 9.79 -2.56 -3.64
C ILE A 91 8.27 -2.30 -3.72
N PRO A 92 7.82 -1.41 -4.62
CA PRO A 92 6.40 -1.09 -4.74
C PRO A 92 5.64 -2.21 -5.43
N GLU A 93 4.34 -2.30 -5.14
CA GLU A 93 3.39 -3.00 -5.99
C GLU A 93 2.88 -2.04 -7.06
N VAL A 94 2.85 -2.50 -8.31
CA VAL A 94 2.50 -1.67 -9.48
C VAL A 94 1.20 -2.20 -10.09
N TYR A 95 0.26 -1.29 -10.27
CA TYR A 95 -1.05 -1.53 -10.86
C TYR A 95 -1.18 -0.74 -12.17
N SER A 96 -2.01 -1.22 -13.09
CA SER A 96 -2.30 -0.56 -14.38
C SER A 96 -3.79 -0.53 -14.64
N ILE A 97 -4.30 0.63 -15.08
CA ILE A 97 -5.70 0.85 -15.44
C ILE A 97 -5.73 1.53 -16.82
N PRO A 98 -6.62 1.13 -17.76
CA PRO A 98 -6.80 1.87 -19.00
C PRO A 98 -7.18 3.33 -18.72
N THR A 99 -6.50 4.29 -19.33
CA THR A 99 -6.78 5.73 -19.11
C THR A 99 -8.22 6.08 -19.47
N ASP A 100 -8.77 5.45 -20.50
CA ASP A 100 -10.16 5.65 -20.93
C ASP A 100 -11.19 5.21 -19.89
N ASP A 101 -10.85 4.31 -18.98
CA ASP A 101 -11.75 3.85 -17.93
C ASP A 101 -11.78 4.79 -16.71
N VAL A 102 -10.84 5.73 -16.60
CA VAL A 102 -10.67 6.59 -15.42
C VAL A 102 -11.34 7.95 -15.62
N ASP A 103 -12.23 8.32 -14.70
CA ASP A 103 -12.76 9.68 -14.62
C ASP A 103 -11.85 10.58 -13.75
N PHE A 104 -11.54 10.14 -12.54
CA PHE A 104 -10.55 10.76 -11.67
C PHE A 104 -9.94 9.74 -10.69
N ILE A 105 -8.82 10.12 -10.06
CA ILE A 105 -8.15 9.32 -9.03
C ILE A 105 -7.98 10.16 -7.77
N ILE A 106 -8.35 9.58 -6.63
CA ILE A 106 -8.05 10.10 -5.30
C ILE A 106 -6.86 9.34 -4.76
N MET A 107 -5.81 10.07 -4.38
CA MET A 107 -4.59 9.53 -3.77
C MET A 107 -4.38 10.25 -2.44
N ALA A 108 -4.33 9.50 -1.34
CA ALA A 108 -4.13 10.08 -0.02
C ALA A 108 -3.45 9.10 0.94
N CYS A 109 -2.90 9.64 2.02
CA CYS A 109 -2.38 8.85 3.13
C CYS A 109 -3.49 8.37 4.06
N ASP A 110 -3.12 7.48 4.99
CA ASP A 110 -3.97 6.94 6.05
C ASP A 110 -4.75 8.01 6.83
N GLY A 111 -4.18 9.20 7.04
CA GLY A 111 -4.86 10.33 7.68
C GLY A 111 -6.18 10.78 7.03
N LEU A 112 -6.43 10.42 5.76
CA LEU A 112 -7.75 10.58 5.12
C LEU A 112 -8.59 9.29 5.19
N TRP A 113 -7.96 8.12 5.09
CA TRP A 113 -8.66 6.85 4.89
C TRP A 113 -9.08 6.15 6.18
N ASP A 114 -8.41 6.44 7.28
CA ASP A 114 -8.61 5.81 8.60
C ASP A 114 -9.43 6.72 9.54
N VAL A 115 -10.28 7.61 8.99
CA VAL A 115 -11.20 8.51 9.72
C VAL A 115 -12.60 7.93 9.95
#